data_AF-A0A3P2ANJ5-F1
#
_entry.id   AF-A0A3P2ANJ5-F1
#
_cell.length_a   1.000
_cell.length_b   1.000
_cell.length_c   1.000
_cell.angle_alpha   90.00
_cell.angle_beta   90.00
_cell.angle_gamma   90.00
#
_symmetry.space_group_name_H-M   'P 1'
#
loop_
_entity.id
_entity.type
_entity.pdbx_description
1 polymer ?
#
loop_
_entity_poly.entity_id
_entity_poly.type
_entity_poly.pdbx_seq_one_letter_code
_entity_poly.pdbx_strand_id
1 'polypeptide(L)'
;MILNGELKEETQAPSMNQLADYYKINPATARKGLEILANENILYKKRGIGMFVSSGAEEQIIRHRKKTFLENYLVKLLEEARKLGISRNEIIVMIEQMKEGGKQDE
;
A
#
# COMPACT_ATOMS: atom_id res chain seq x y z
N MET A 1 5.09 -8.03 -2.96
CA MET A 1 6.54 -7.85 -3.16
C MET A 1 7.20 -7.12 -2.00
N ILE A 2 7.35 -5.78 -1.99
CA ILE A 2 8.14 -5.08 -0.94
C ILE A 2 7.58 -5.28 0.48
N LEU A 3 6.32 -4.89 0.74
CA LEU A 3 5.71 -5.04 2.08
C LEU A 3 5.55 -6.49 2.57
N ASN A 4 5.62 -7.47 1.65
CA ASN A 4 5.53 -8.88 1.99
C ASN A 4 6.93 -9.50 2.20
N GLY A 5 7.99 -8.70 2.13
CA GLY A 5 9.39 -9.13 2.29
C GLY A 5 10.01 -9.84 1.09
N GLU A 6 9.28 -10.02 -0.02
CA GLU A 6 9.77 -10.72 -1.23
C GLU A 6 10.82 -9.89 -1.99
N LEU A 7 10.76 -8.55 -1.89
CA LEU A 7 11.76 -7.63 -2.42
C LEU A 7 12.33 -6.79 -1.28
N LYS A 8 13.62 -6.97 -1.02
CA LYS A 8 14.34 -6.22 0.01
C LYS A 8 14.85 -4.90 -0.55
N GLU A 9 15.10 -3.95 0.33
CA GLU A 9 15.79 -2.72 -0.02
C GLU A 9 17.15 -3.01 -0.66
N GLU A 10 17.58 -2.14 -1.56
CA GLU A 10 18.83 -2.23 -2.31
C GLU A 10 18.96 -3.47 -3.22
N THR A 11 17.88 -4.25 -3.39
CA THR A 11 17.83 -5.37 -4.34
C THR A 11 17.19 -4.97 -5.66
N GLN A 12 17.53 -5.72 -6.72
CA GLN A 12 17.02 -5.46 -8.06
C GLN A 12 15.52 -5.78 -8.14
N ALA A 13 14.74 -4.82 -8.61
CA ALA A 13 13.34 -5.03 -8.91
C ALA A 13 13.17 -5.81 -10.23
N PRO A 14 12.06 -6.56 -10.40
CA PRO A 14 11.78 -7.23 -11.65
C PRO A 14 11.71 -6.24 -12.82
N SER A 15 12.20 -6.65 -13.97
CA SER A 15 12.11 -5.87 -15.21
C SER A 15 10.66 -5.73 -15.69
N MET A 16 10.44 -4.76 -16.57
CA MET A 16 9.15 -4.54 -17.24
C MET A 16 8.58 -5.83 -17.85
N ASN A 17 9.40 -6.61 -18.56
CA ASN A 17 8.96 -7.85 -19.21
C ASN A 17 8.58 -8.92 -18.17
N GLN A 18 9.41 -9.08 -17.13
CA GLN A 18 9.10 -10.03 -16.04
C GLN A 18 7.78 -9.69 -15.34
N LEU A 19 7.52 -8.40 -15.08
CA LEU A 19 6.25 -7.96 -14.48
C LEU A 19 5.06 -8.17 -15.44
N ALA A 20 5.23 -7.86 -16.72
CA ALA A 20 4.19 -8.07 -17.73
C ALA A 20 3.80 -9.55 -17.82
N ASP A 21 4.78 -10.44 -17.83
CA ASP A 21 4.58 -11.88 -17.91
C ASP A 21 3.98 -12.47 -16.63
N TYR A 22 4.40 -11.98 -15.46
CA TYR A 22 3.90 -12.43 -14.16
C TYR A 22 2.44 -12.04 -13.94
N TYR A 23 2.10 -10.76 -14.15
CA TYR A 23 0.75 -10.25 -13.95
C TYR A 23 -0.18 -10.45 -15.16
N LYS A 24 0.34 -10.97 -16.28
CA LYS A 24 -0.39 -11.12 -17.55
C LYS A 24 -0.98 -9.80 -18.04
N ILE A 25 -0.19 -8.74 -18.01
CA ILE A 25 -0.57 -7.38 -18.41
C ILE A 25 0.27 -6.87 -19.58
N ASN A 26 -0.18 -5.78 -20.20
CA ASN A 26 0.58 -5.09 -21.24
C ASN A 26 1.93 -4.56 -20.69
N PRO A 27 3.07 -4.78 -21.38
CA PRO A 27 4.37 -4.24 -20.99
C PRO A 27 4.39 -2.72 -20.78
N ALA A 28 3.63 -1.95 -21.56
CA ALA A 28 3.51 -0.51 -21.37
C ALA A 28 2.88 -0.14 -20.02
N THR A 29 1.93 -0.95 -19.52
CA THR A 29 1.33 -0.79 -18.19
C THR A 29 2.35 -1.09 -17.09
N ALA A 30 3.12 -2.17 -17.24
CA ALA A 30 4.20 -2.52 -16.30
C ALA A 30 5.28 -1.41 -16.25
N ARG A 31 5.67 -0.87 -17.42
CA ARG A 31 6.59 0.26 -17.52
C ARG A 31 6.06 1.48 -16.77
N LYS A 32 4.79 1.85 -16.99
CA LYS A 32 4.17 2.98 -16.31
C LYS A 32 4.17 2.79 -14.79
N GLY A 33 3.91 1.56 -14.32
CA GLY A 33 4.01 1.23 -12.89
C GLY A 33 5.42 1.43 -12.33
N LEU A 34 6.45 0.93 -13.02
CA LEU A 34 7.85 1.15 -12.65
C LEU A 34 8.24 2.63 -12.64
N GLU A 35 7.76 3.41 -13.60
CA GLU A 35 8.00 4.86 -13.68
C GLU A 35 7.33 5.63 -12.53
N ILE A 36 6.11 5.28 -12.15
CA ILE A 36 5.43 5.87 -10.99
C ILE A 36 6.27 5.60 -9.72
N LEU A 37 6.68 4.35 -9.50
CA LEU A 37 7.49 3.99 -8.35
C LEU A 37 8.86 4.68 -8.35
N ALA A 38 9.45 4.90 -9.51
CA ALA A 38 10.68 5.67 -9.63
C ALA A 38 10.49 7.15 -9.27
N ASN A 39 9.41 7.76 -9.76
CA ASN A 39 9.08 9.16 -9.46
C ASN A 39 8.74 9.38 -7.97
N GLU A 40 8.19 8.35 -7.31
CA GLU A 40 7.94 8.35 -5.87
C GLU A 40 9.19 8.04 -5.04
N ASN A 41 10.35 7.81 -5.67
CA ASN A 41 11.61 7.37 -5.04
C ASN A 41 11.52 6.01 -4.33
N ILE A 42 10.49 5.20 -4.62
CA ILE A 42 10.39 3.81 -4.15
C ILE A 42 11.38 2.91 -4.89
N LEU A 43 11.60 3.19 -6.17
CA LEU A 43 12.64 2.56 -6.98
C LEU A 43 13.65 3.59 -7.47
N TYR A 44 14.88 3.17 -7.71
CA TYR A 44 15.91 3.98 -8.36
C TYR A 44 16.61 3.20 -9.47
N LYS A 45 17.21 3.92 -10.42
CA LYS A 45 17.85 3.33 -11.60
C LYS A 45 19.35 3.22 -11.41
N LYS A 46 19.91 2.02 -11.63
CA LYS A 46 21.34 1.80 -11.87
C LYS A 46 21.58 1.69 -13.37
N ARG A 47 22.34 2.62 -13.94
CA ARG A 47 22.57 2.72 -15.40
C ARG A 47 23.15 1.41 -15.94
N GLY A 48 22.50 0.85 -16.96
CA GLY A 48 22.92 -0.41 -17.60
C GLY A 48 22.56 -1.69 -16.83
N ILE A 49 22.04 -1.60 -15.61
CA ILE A 49 21.75 -2.77 -14.76
C ILE A 49 20.24 -2.95 -14.57
N GLY A 50 19.51 -1.90 -14.23
CA GLY A 50 18.06 -1.97 -14.02
C GLY A 50 17.56 -1.07 -12.90
N MET A 51 16.37 -1.40 -12.39
CA MET A 51 15.73 -0.70 -11.26
C MET A 51 16.00 -1.46 -9.96
N PHE A 52 16.16 -0.73 -8.87
CA PHE A 52 16.44 -1.26 -7.54
C PHE A 52 15.49 -0.63 -6.52
N VAL A 53 15.17 -1.37 -5.47
CA VAL A 53 14.36 -0.85 -4.36
C VAL A 53 15.20 0.14 -3.56
N SER A 54 14.70 1.35 -3.36
CA SER A 54 15.39 2.36 -2.56
C SER A 54 15.43 1.98 -1.08
N SER A 55 16.48 2.37 -0.37
CA SER A 55 16.45 2.33 1.09
C SER A 55 15.33 3.23 1.64
N GLY A 56 14.61 2.74 2.67
CA GLY A 56 13.43 3.38 3.25
C GLY A 56 12.14 3.23 2.42
N ALA A 57 12.15 2.45 1.33
CA ALA A 57 10.99 2.27 0.47
C ALA A 57 9.80 1.65 1.22
N GLU A 58 10.04 0.68 2.10
CA GLU A 58 8.98 0.03 2.87
C GLU A 58 8.22 1.04 3.73
N GLU A 59 8.95 1.83 4.52
CA GLU A 59 8.35 2.86 5.37
C GLU A 59 7.59 3.89 4.55
N GLN A 60 8.13 4.28 3.39
CA GLN A 60 7.48 5.26 2.51
C GLN A 60 6.15 4.72 1.96
N ILE A 61 6.10 3.45 1.53
CA ILE A 61 4.86 2.81 1.09
C ILE A 61 3.85 2.76 2.24
N ILE A 62 4.27 2.40 3.45
CA ILE A 62 3.39 2.35 4.63
C ILE A 62 2.83 3.73 4.93
N ARG A 63 3.65 4.79 4.93
CA ARG A 63 3.20 6.17 5.15
C ARG A 63 2.17 6.58 4.12
N HIS A 64 2.42 6.30 2.84
CA HIS A 64 1.48 6.60 1.76
C HIS A 64 0.15 5.87 1.96
N ARG A 65 0.19 4.55 2.23
CA ARG A 65 -1.01 3.75 2.46
C ARG A 65 -1.81 4.21 3.69
N LYS A 66 -1.15 4.61 4.78
CA LYS A 66 -1.82 5.18 5.96
C LYS A 66 -2.58 6.47 5.61
N LYS A 67 -1.96 7.34 4.80
CA LYS A 67 -2.62 8.56 4.33
C LYS A 67 -3.83 8.24 3.47
N THR A 68 -3.68 7.37 2.47
CA THR A 68 -4.78 6.95 1.60
C THR A 68 -5.89 6.24 2.40
N PHE A 69 -5.54 5.46 3.42
CA PHE A 69 -6.52 4.81 4.28
C PHE A 69 -7.36 5.82 5.05
N LEU A 70 -6.72 6.84 5.63
CA LEU A 70 -7.41 7.92 6.33
C LEU A 70 -8.40 8.61 5.39
N GLU A 71 -7.96 8.98 4.20
CA GLU A 71 -8.78 9.71 3.21
C GLU A 71 -9.94 8.85 2.67
N ASN A 72 -9.68 7.59 2.33
CA ASN A 72 -10.66 6.75 1.65
C ASN A 72 -11.66 6.06 2.58
N TYR A 73 -11.29 5.83 3.83
CA TYR A 73 -12.11 5.07 4.79
C TYR A 73 -12.48 5.92 5.99
N LEU A 74 -11.51 6.50 6.69
CA LEU A 74 -11.78 7.15 7.97
C LEU A 74 -12.60 8.43 7.81
N VAL A 75 -12.30 9.25 6.80
CA VAL A 75 -13.10 10.45 6.49
C VAL A 75 -14.55 10.06 6.18
N LYS A 76 -14.75 9.09 5.29
CA LYS A 76 -16.11 8.63 4.92
C LYS A 76 -16.88 8.05 6.11
N LEU A 77 -16.21 7.26 6.96
CA LEU A 77 -16.80 6.72 8.18
C LEU A 77 -17.27 7.84 9.11
N LEU A 78 -16.43 8.85 9.34
CA LEU A 78 -16.78 9.98 10.21
C LEU A 78 -17.91 10.84 9.62
N GLU A 79 -17.96 10.99 8.30
CA GLU A 79 -19.06 11.69 7.63
C GLU A 79 -20.40 10.97 7.80
N GLU A 80 -20.44 9.64 7.63
CA GLU A 80 -21.65 8.84 7.85
C GLU A 80 -22.05 8.80 9.32
N ALA A 81 -21.10 8.62 10.24
CA ALA A 81 -21.34 8.66 11.67
C ALA A 81 -22.01 9.99 12.08
N ARG A 82 -21.52 11.12 11.53
CA ARG A 82 -22.10 12.44 11.77
C ARG A 82 -23.56 12.53 11.29
N LYS A 83 -23.91 11.95 10.13
CA LYS A 83 -25.29 11.93 9.62
C LYS A 83 -26.22 11.12 10.51
N LEU A 84 -25.70 10.06 11.12
CA LEU A 84 -26.43 9.17 12.02
C LEU A 84 -26.47 9.66 13.48
N GLY A 85 -25.81 10.79 13.78
CA GLY A 85 -25.71 11.29 15.16
C GLY A 85 -24.77 10.48 16.07
N ILE A 86 -23.92 9.64 15.49
CA ILE A 86 -22.96 8.80 16.23
C ILE A 86 -21.76 9.65 16.61
N SER A 87 -21.49 9.74 17.91
CA SER A 87 -20.33 10.45 18.45
C SER A 87 -19.02 9.67 18.23
N ARG A 88 -17.90 10.39 18.35
CA ARG A 88 -16.57 9.77 18.27
C ARG A 88 -16.35 8.66 19.31
N ASN A 89 -16.88 8.86 20.53
CA ASN A 89 -16.76 7.89 21.61
C ASN A 89 -17.55 6.61 21.29
N GLU A 90 -18.76 6.74 20.73
CA GLU A 90 -19.54 5.59 20.29
C GLU A 90 -18.82 4.79 19.20
N ILE A 91 -18.16 5.46 18.23
CA ILE A 91 -17.33 4.78 17.22
C ILE A 91 -16.19 3.99 17.87
N ILE A 92 -15.50 4.56 18.86
CA ILE A 92 -14.41 3.87 19.57
C ILE A 92 -14.96 2.62 20.29
N VAL A 93 -16.07 2.75 21.00
CA VAL A 93 -16.74 1.63 21.67
C VAL A 93 -17.15 0.54 20.68
N MET A 94 -17.72 0.90 19.52
CA MET A 94 -18.07 -0.05 18.47
C MET A 94 -16.84 -0.83 17.96
N ILE A 95 -15.70 -0.15 17.76
CA ILE A 95 -14.44 -0.78 17.34
C ILE A 95 -13.92 -1.74 18.41
N GLU A 96 -14.00 -1.37 19.68
CA GLU A 96 -13.57 -2.22 20.80
C GLU A 96 -14.43 -3.48 20.92
N GLN A 97 -15.76 -3.36 20.81
CA GLN A 97 -16.69 -4.48 20.83
C GLN A 97 -16.44 -5.48 19.67
N MET A 98 -16.11 -4.98 18.47
CA MET A 98 -15.77 -5.84 17.33
C MET A 98 -14.49 -6.66 17.55
N LYS A 99 -13.51 -6.14 18.30
CA LYS A 99 -12.27 -6.88 18.60
C LYS A 99 -12.51 -8.04 19.55
N GLU A 100 -13.53 -7.96 20.40
CA GLU A 100 -13.86 -9.02 21.35
C GLU A 100 -14.72 -10.13 20.69
N GLY A 101 -15.46 -9.82 19.63
CA GLY A 101 -16.24 -10.79 18.84
C GLY A 101 -15.44 -11.64 17.84
N GLY A 102 -14.13 -11.40 17.68
CA GLY A 102 -13.26 -12.15 16.75
C GLY A 102 -12.56 -13.37 17.36
N LYS A 103 -12.89 -13.74 18.61
CA LYS A 103 -12.46 -14.97 19.29
C LYS A 103 -13.66 -15.88 19.58
N GLN A 104 -14.49 -16.13 18.59
CA GLN A 104 -15.35 -17.30 18.52
C GLN A 104 -15.29 -17.77 17.08
N ASP A 105 -14.37 -18.72 16.84
CA ASP A 105 -14.46 -19.86 15.92
C ASP A 105 -13.04 -20.34 15.56
N GLU A 106 -12.68 -21.49 16.16
CA GLU A 106 -11.66 -22.51 15.85
C GLU A 106 -10.18 -22.11 15.61
#